data_AF-A0A6G6K9E5-F1
#
_entry.id   AF-A0A6G6K9E5-F1
#
_cell.length_a   1.000
_cell.length_b   1.000
_cell.length_c   1.000
_cell.angle_alpha   90.00
_cell.angle_beta   90.00
_cell.angle_gamma   90.00
#
_symmetry.space_group_name_H-M   'P 1'
#
loop_
_entity.id
_entity.type
_entity.pdbx_description
1 polymer ?
#
loop_
_entity_poly.entity_id
_entity_poly.type
_entity_poly.pdbx_seq_one_letter_code
_entity_poly.pdbx_strand_id
1 'polypeptide(L)'
;MPPEELERRTKEITETITQLEQIIVSDTERLRKVETLSKLATGGKKPDYDKLTDQELRDMFDVGIKSTTINNLPDGTDSNTGLVKGQHPHSTMGVMESGLDSSTMTREELVTAVDDLLKHNNYDIQPMVLAEAQIMMISAGSAAMDGNVEKVMFDNMNLESEEGEGYKNEEVGKQLKQLKSNSKEFAKTVENTSTSIIQGALHKQLGAAEGKSAEEVAQIIQHAKGRMDATDMSGGTKSVAKVKDQKLDLSKANLKGVDLSKSDLTGITIDPRTLSQAKGVSQVRGVDPSVKMAALAYQNIDKMKAEFDKLKNPSILDRIKSIIHGGIEGAKENLTKKMDQAKMDVLKLMDPALVETMRKQNLKSIDDLQNRQGELLSSERQYTKAEQQLQSAHVTKVVAESPFGEGLSSKERRELRTIEKESRKVMSKTEGAHDEYQKNESEIESLKRNTSVRETLGSKEKTGQEVPKVGQSQGAKMK
;
A
#
# COMPACT_ATOMS: atom_id res chain seq x y z
N MET A 1 -14.23 43.95 39.06
CA MET A 1 -14.74 42.85 39.92
C MET A 1 -14.02 42.90 41.26
N PRO A 2 -14.56 42.37 42.38
CA PRO A 2 -13.77 42.19 43.59
C PRO A 2 -12.55 41.29 43.32
N PRO A 3 -11.35 41.58 43.87
CA PRO A 3 -10.14 40.79 43.60
C PRO A 3 -10.28 39.29 43.87
N GLU A 4 -11.02 38.91 44.91
CA GLU A 4 -11.27 37.51 45.28
C GLU A 4 -12.09 36.75 44.23
N GLU A 5 -13.09 37.41 43.64
CA GLU A 5 -13.93 36.83 42.59
C GLU A 5 -13.14 36.68 41.28
N LEU A 6 -12.27 37.64 40.98
CA LEU A 6 -11.36 37.59 39.83
C LEU A 6 -10.37 36.42 39.94
N GLU A 7 -9.77 36.23 41.11
CA GLU A 7 -8.87 35.11 41.40
C GLU A 7 -9.61 33.76 41.29
N ARG A 8 -10.82 33.67 41.85
CA ARG A 8 -11.67 32.48 41.76
C ARG A 8 -11.96 32.09 40.32
N ARG A 9 -12.45 33.02 39.49
CA ARG A 9 -12.75 32.75 38.06
C ARG A 9 -11.50 32.37 37.26
N THR A 10 -10.37 33.03 37.54
CA THR A 10 -9.08 32.69 36.92
C THR A 10 -8.67 31.25 37.22
N LYS A 11 -8.88 30.81 38.47
CA LYS A 11 -8.59 29.45 38.92
C LYS A 11 -9.52 28.44 38.25
N GLU A 12 -10.82 28.73 38.17
CA GLU A 12 -11.80 27.89 37.48
C GLU A 12 -11.45 27.69 35.99
N ILE A 13 -11.03 28.75 35.29
CA ILE A 13 -10.55 28.68 33.90
C ILE A 13 -9.31 27.79 33.80
N THR A 14 -8.30 28.01 34.64
CA THR A 14 -7.05 27.23 34.66
C THR A 14 -7.30 25.74 34.93
N GLU A 15 -8.17 25.41 35.89
CA GLU A 15 -8.57 24.03 36.21
C GLU A 15 -9.27 23.38 35.02
N THR A 16 -10.18 24.11 34.37
CA THR A 16 -10.88 23.62 33.17
C THR A 16 -9.91 23.37 32.01
N ILE A 17 -8.95 24.27 31.77
CA ILE A 17 -7.91 24.07 30.75
C ILE A 17 -7.12 22.78 31.04
N THR A 18 -6.70 22.57 32.29
CA THR A 18 -5.92 21.39 32.68
C THR A 18 -6.69 20.09 32.46
N GLN A 19 -7.98 20.07 32.83
CA GLN A 19 -8.86 18.91 32.59
C GLN A 19 -9.01 18.62 31.09
N LEU A 20 -9.21 19.66 30.28
CA LEU A 20 -9.33 19.54 28.84
C LEU A 20 -8.05 19.02 28.18
N GLU A 21 -6.87 19.45 28.64
CA GLU A 21 -5.60 18.90 28.16
C GLU A 21 -5.46 17.40 28.48
N GLN A 22 -5.87 16.97 29.69
CA GLN A 22 -5.87 15.55 30.05
C GLN A 22 -6.84 14.73 29.18
N ILE A 23 -8.02 15.27 28.89
CA ILE A 23 -9.00 14.64 27.99
C ILE A 23 -8.41 14.51 26.58
N ILE A 24 -7.81 15.56 26.01
CA ILE A 24 -7.14 15.49 24.70
C ILE A 24 -6.10 14.38 24.69
N VAL A 25 -5.22 14.32 25.70
CA VAL A 25 -4.17 13.31 25.76
C VAL A 25 -4.77 11.90 25.82
N SER A 26 -5.74 11.67 26.70
CA SER A 26 -6.40 10.39 26.87
C SER A 26 -7.12 9.93 25.60
N ASP A 27 -7.89 10.81 24.96
CA ASP A 27 -8.61 10.49 23.74
C ASP A 27 -7.67 10.33 22.55
N THR A 28 -6.55 11.07 22.49
CA THR A 28 -5.49 10.84 21.49
C THR A 28 -4.90 9.43 21.63
N GLU A 29 -4.66 8.97 22.85
CA GLU A 29 -4.18 7.59 23.08
C GLU A 29 -5.22 6.55 22.73
N ARG A 30 -6.51 6.80 23.03
CA ARG A 30 -7.61 5.93 22.62
C ARG A 30 -7.71 5.84 21.10
N LEU A 31 -7.57 6.96 20.37
CA LEU A 31 -7.55 6.99 18.91
C LEU A 31 -6.46 6.09 18.32
N ARG A 32 -5.28 6.07 18.93
CA ARG A 32 -4.19 5.18 18.51
C ARG A 32 -4.53 3.71 18.71
N LYS A 33 -5.41 3.38 19.66
CA LYS A 33 -5.86 2.02 19.94
C LYS A 33 -7.02 1.57 19.06
N VAL A 34 -7.76 2.48 18.42
CA VAL A 34 -8.92 2.15 17.56
C VAL A 34 -8.60 1.14 16.44
N GLU A 35 -7.33 0.96 16.05
CA GLU A 35 -6.88 -0.11 15.14
C GLU A 35 -7.26 -1.53 15.61
N THR A 36 -7.44 -1.73 16.92
CA THR A 36 -7.82 -3.02 17.54
C THR A 36 -9.16 -3.53 17.07
N LEU A 37 -10.09 -2.64 16.76
CA LEU A 37 -11.42 -3.02 16.31
C LEU A 37 -11.39 -3.60 14.91
N SER A 38 -10.40 -3.26 14.10
CA SER A 38 -10.22 -3.93 12.80
C SER A 38 -10.09 -5.46 12.94
N LYS A 39 -9.77 -5.96 14.15
CA LYS A 39 -9.77 -7.39 14.51
C LYS A 39 -11.19 -7.99 14.66
N LEU A 40 -12.24 -7.18 14.84
CA LEU A 40 -13.66 -7.60 14.83
C LEU A 40 -14.14 -8.00 13.43
N ALA A 41 -13.51 -7.47 12.38
CA ALA A 41 -13.81 -7.85 11.00
C ALA A 41 -13.18 -9.22 10.68
N THR A 42 -13.70 -10.27 11.30
CA THR A 42 -13.15 -11.63 11.23
C THR A 42 -13.56 -12.40 9.97
N GLY A 43 -14.46 -11.84 9.16
CA GLY A 43 -14.99 -12.49 7.95
C GLY A 43 -15.75 -13.76 8.26
N GLY A 44 -16.64 -13.72 9.26
CA GLY A 44 -17.48 -14.84 9.69
C GLY A 44 -16.81 -15.80 10.67
N LYS A 45 -15.60 -15.50 11.16
CA LYS A 45 -14.86 -16.38 12.09
C LYS A 45 -14.98 -15.89 13.51
N LYS A 46 -15.13 -16.81 14.46
CA LYS A 46 -15.04 -16.46 15.88
C LYS A 46 -13.63 -15.93 16.21
N PRO A 47 -13.47 -14.75 16.84
CA PRO A 47 -12.17 -14.27 17.29
C PRO A 47 -11.54 -15.21 18.32
N ASP A 48 -10.22 -15.24 18.33
CA ASP A 48 -9.42 -15.90 19.37
C ASP A 48 -9.23 -14.93 20.53
N TYR A 49 -10.17 -14.94 21.48
CA TYR A 49 -10.22 -13.97 22.59
C TYR A 49 -8.98 -14.05 23.50
N ASP A 50 -8.29 -15.19 23.55
CA ASP A 50 -7.06 -15.35 24.35
C ASP A 50 -5.90 -14.49 23.83
N LYS A 51 -5.97 -14.09 22.55
CA LYS A 51 -4.99 -13.18 21.94
C LYS A 51 -5.35 -11.70 22.11
N LEU A 52 -6.49 -11.40 22.72
CA LEU A 52 -6.95 -10.04 22.96
C LEU A 52 -6.68 -9.65 24.41
N THR A 53 -6.13 -8.46 24.60
CA THR A 53 -5.96 -7.83 25.91
C THR A 53 -7.31 -7.40 26.48
N ASP A 54 -7.39 -7.21 27.80
CA ASP A 54 -8.63 -6.72 28.44
C ASP A 54 -9.06 -5.36 27.91
N GLN A 55 -8.10 -4.48 27.58
CA GLN A 55 -8.39 -3.19 26.99
C GLN A 55 -9.02 -3.34 25.61
N GLU A 56 -8.51 -4.26 24.78
CA GLU A 56 -9.09 -4.52 23.45
C GLU A 56 -10.53 -5.02 23.56
N LEU A 57 -10.82 -5.89 24.51
CA LEU A 57 -12.18 -6.38 24.75
C LEU A 57 -13.13 -5.26 25.21
N ARG A 58 -12.66 -4.36 26.09
CA ARG A 58 -13.42 -3.17 26.52
C ARG A 58 -13.68 -2.22 25.36
N ASP A 59 -12.66 -1.93 24.56
CA ASP A 59 -12.80 -1.10 23.36
C ASP A 59 -13.84 -1.75 22.41
N MET A 60 -13.75 -3.06 22.16
CA MET A 60 -14.71 -3.79 21.32
C MET A 60 -16.14 -3.72 21.85
N PHE A 61 -16.32 -3.87 23.16
CA PHE A 61 -17.62 -3.76 23.81
C PHE A 61 -18.20 -2.34 23.72
N ASP A 62 -17.41 -1.32 24.05
CA ASP A 62 -17.82 0.09 23.99
C ASP A 62 -18.26 0.49 22.58
N VAL A 63 -17.52 0.03 21.57
CA VAL A 63 -17.85 0.26 20.16
C VAL A 63 -19.12 -0.46 19.76
N GLY A 64 -19.25 -1.72 20.15
CA GLY A 64 -20.45 -2.51 19.92
C GLY A 64 -21.68 -1.79 20.44
N ILE A 65 -21.63 -1.33 21.69
CA ILE A 65 -22.74 -0.67 22.38
C ILE A 65 -23.03 0.72 21.83
N LYS A 66 -22.03 1.48 21.38
CA LYS A 66 -22.27 2.83 20.85
C LYS A 66 -22.71 2.81 19.38
N SER A 67 -22.47 1.72 18.67
CA SER A 67 -22.88 1.57 17.27
C SER A 67 -24.35 1.19 17.15
N THR A 68 -25.22 2.17 16.90
CA THR A 68 -26.65 1.91 16.59
C THR A 68 -26.81 0.95 15.40
N THR A 69 -25.86 0.95 14.47
CA THR A 69 -25.85 0.07 13.31
C THR A 69 -25.57 -1.40 13.66
N ILE A 70 -24.72 -1.66 14.67
CA ILE A 70 -24.45 -3.01 15.17
C ILE A 70 -25.56 -3.45 16.15
N ASN A 71 -26.25 -2.49 16.77
CA ASN A 71 -27.23 -2.70 17.83
C ASN A 71 -28.69 -2.82 17.40
N ASN A 72 -28.98 -2.85 16.09
CA ASN A 72 -30.30 -3.24 15.62
C ASN A 72 -30.51 -4.76 15.78
N LEU A 73 -30.41 -5.23 17.03
CA LEU A 73 -30.96 -6.50 17.48
C LEU A 73 -32.47 -6.42 17.24
N PRO A 74 -33.08 -7.34 16.47
CA PRO A 74 -34.53 -7.40 16.39
C PRO A 74 -35.04 -7.61 17.81
N ASP A 75 -35.84 -6.66 18.30
CA ASP A 75 -36.63 -6.87 19.51
C ASP A 75 -37.48 -8.12 19.26
N GLY A 76 -37.11 -9.21 19.93
CA GLY A 76 -37.88 -10.43 19.96
C GLY A 76 -39.21 -10.13 20.64
N THR A 77 -40.16 -9.60 19.89
CA THR A 77 -41.54 -9.44 20.32
C THR A 77 -42.23 -10.78 20.11
N ASP A 78 -42.41 -11.53 21.19
CA ASP A 78 -43.33 -12.66 21.20
C ASP A 78 -44.76 -12.14 21.00
N SER A 79 -45.29 -12.36 19.80
CA SER A 79 -46.63 -11.91 19.37
C SER A 79 -47.78 -12.42 20.24
N ASN A 80 -47.57 -13.43 21.08
CA ASN A 80 -48.64 -14.03 21.88
C ASN A 80 -48.74 -13.50 23.32
N THR A 81 -47.74 -12.79 23.83
CA THR A 81 -47.71 -12.44 25.27
C THR A 81 -47.64 -10.95 25.57
N GLY A 82 -47.25 -10.10 24.61
CA GLY A 82 -47.13 -8.65 24.81
C GLY A 82 -46.13 -8.23 25.91
N LEU A 83 -45.39 -9.19 26.47
CA LEU A 83 -44.38 -9.01 27.49
C LEU A 83 -43.03 -9.28 26.84
N VAL A 84 -42.10 -8.32 26.95
CA VAL A 84 -40.70 -8.49 26.55
C VAL A 84 -40.01 -9.43 27.55
N LYS A 85 -40.32 -10.73 27.50
CA LYS A 85 -39.57 -11.76 28.20
C LYS A 85 -38.41 -12.17 27.32
N GLY A 86 -37.24 -11.60 27.62
CA GLY A 86 -36.00 -11.91 26.92
C GLY A 86 -35.37 -10.71 26.24
N GLN A 87 -35.25 -9.57 26.94
CA GLN A 87 -34.08 -8.73 26.67
C GLN A 87 -32.89 -9.67 26.77
N HIS A 88 -32.17 -9.88 25.66
CA HIS A 88 -30.84 -10.45 25.75
C HIS A 88 -30.14 -9.63 26.84
N PRO A 89 -29.49 -10.24 27.86
CA PRO A 89 -28.82 -9.50 28.93
C PRO A 89 -27.74 -8.54 28.43
N HIS A 90 -27.46 -8.58 27.13
CA HIS A 90 -26.51 -7.75 26.42
C HIS A 90 -27.16 -6.90 25.30
N SER A 91 -28.49 -6.73 25.29
CA SER A 91 -29.09 -5.67 24.48
C SER A 91 -28.57 -4.33 24.98
N THR A 92 -28.24 -3.43 24.07
CA THR A 92 -27.63 -2.13 24.37
C THR A 92 -28.43 -1.35 25.41
N MET A 93 -29.77 -1.39 25.30
CA MET A 93 -30.67 -0.83 26.29
C MET A 93 -30.53 -1.53 27.64
N GLY A 94 -30.52 -2.86 27.69
CA GLY A 94 -30.34 -3.59 28.94
C GLY A 94 -29.01 -3.30 29.64
N VAL A 95 -27.92 -3.19 28.87
CA VAL A 95 -26.59 -2.83 29.41
C VAL A 95 -26.57 -1.39 29.91
N MET A 96 -27.08 -0.43 29.13
CA MET A 96 -27.14 0.98 29.54
C MET A 96 -28.07 1.18 30.76
N GLU A 97 -29.22 0.51 30.80
CA GLU A 97 -30.18 0.56 31.92
C GLU A 97 -29.62 -0.09 33.19
N SER A 98 -28.79 -1.13 33.05
CA SER A 98 -28.13 -1.78 34.18
C SER A 98 -26.94 -1.00 34.76
N GLY A 99 -26.51 0.08 34.12
CA GLY A 99 -25.35 0.87 34.54
C GLY A 99 -24.02 0.10 34.45
N LEU A 100 -23.97 -0.96 33.64
CA LEU A 100 -22.76 -1.74 33.42
C LEU A 100 -21.75 -0.89 32.63
N ASP A 101 -20.70 -0.47 33.33
CA ASP A 101 -19.55 0.19 32.75
C ASP A 101 -18.52 -0.87 32.36
N SER A 102 -18.02 -0.81 31.13
CA SER A 102 -16.96 -1.68 30.64
C SER A 102 -15.73 -1.63 31.54
N SER A 103 -15.51 -0.55 32.30
CA SER A 103 -14.45 -0.41 33.31
C SER A 103 -14.60 -1.34 34.53
N THR A 104 -15.83 -1.77 34.84
CA THR A 104 -16.13 -2.62 36.00
C THR A 104 -16.25 -4.11 35.67
N MET A 105 -16.40 -4.45 34.38
CA MET A 105 -16.57 -5.83 33.93
C MET A 105 -15.28 -6.65 34.08
N THR A 106 -15.45 -7.91 34.45
CA THR A 106 -14.41 -8.94 34.40
C THR A 106 -14.09 -9.31 32.95
N ARG A 107 -12.96 -9.96 32.72
CA ARG A 107 -12.57 -10.42 31.38
C ARG A 107 -13.59 -11.40 30.82
N GLU A 108 -14.09 -12.34 31.63
CA GLU A 108 -15.09 -13.33 31.21
C GLU A 108 -16.40 -12.67 30.78
N GLU A 109 -16.86 -11.64 31.51
CA GLU A 109 -18.05 -10.86 31.14
C GLU A 109 -17.84 -10.10 29.83
N LEU A 110 -16.67 -9.48 29.65
CA LEU A 110 -16.32 -8.78 28.40
C LEU A 110 -16.26 -9.73 27.21
N VAL A 111 -15.61 -10.88 27.35
CA VAL A 111 -15.56 -11.91 26.30
C VAL A 111 -16.97 -12.37 25.95
N THR A 112 -17.82 -12.63 26.95
CA THR A 112 -19.20 -13.07 26.72
C THR A 112 -20.01 -12.02 25.97
N ALA A 113 -19.95 -10.76 26.40
CA ALA A 113 -20.69 -9.67 25.78
C ALA A 113 -20.21 -9.40 24.33
N VAL A 114 -18.90 -9.37 24.10
CA VAL A 114 -18.32 -9.22 22.76
C VAL A 114 -18.67 -10.42 21.87
N ASP A 115 -18.64 -11.64 22.39
CA ASP A 115 -18.99 -12.85 21.64
C ASP A 115 -20.46 -12.84 21.24
N ASP A 116 -21.36 -12.42 22.11
CA ASP A 116 -22.79 -12.35 21.81
C ASP A 116 -23.12 -11.25 20.79
N LEU A 117 -22.47 -10.09 20.89
CA LEU A 117 -22.51 -9.03 19.88
C LEU A 117 -22.10 -9.56 18.50
N LEU A 118 -20.99 -10.30 18.45
CA LEU A 118 -20.46 -10.87 17.22
C LEU A 118 -21.32 -12.00 16.67
N LYS A 119 -21.81 -12.91 17.52
CA LYS A 119 -22.76 -13.98 17.13
C LYS A 119 -23.98 -13.41 16.45
N HIS A 120 -24.51 -12.30 16.95
CA HIS A 120 -25.68 -11.67 16.36
C HIS A 120 -25.46 -11.24 14.91
N ASN A 121 -24.23 -10.85 14.59
CA ASN A 121 -23.80 -10.48 13.26
C ASN A 121 -23.20 -11.66 12.48
N ASN A 122 -23.45 -12.91 12.89
CA ASN A 122 -22.83 -14.13 12.34
C ASN A 122 -21.30 -14.05 12.25
N TYR A 123 -20.68 -13.31 13.17
CA TYR A 123 -19.26 -12.98 13.16
C TYR A 123 -18.78 -12.29 11.86
N ASP A 124 -19.68 -11.72 11.06
CA ASP A 124 -19.36 -11.07 9.79
C ASP A 124 -19.80 -9.60 9.80
N ILE A 125 -19.27 -8.85 10.76
CA ILE A 125 -19.47 -7.39 10.77
C ILE A 125 -18.75 -6.81 9.56
N GLN A 126 -19.52 -6.16 8.68
CA GLN A 126 -18.97 -5.49 7.52
C GLN A 126 -17.93 -4.44 7.96
N PRO A 127 -16.70 -4.45 7.39
CA PRO A 127 -15.64 -3.55 7.82
C PRO A 127 -16.04 -2.07 7.81
N MET A 128 -16.88 -1.65 6.86
CA MET A 128 -17.32 -0.26 6.76
C MET A 128 -18.32 0.16 7.84
N VAL A 129 -19.15 -0.78 8.32
CA VAL A 129 -20.08 -0.52 9.45
C VAL A 129 -19.28 -0.31 10.73
N LEU A 130 -18.23 -1.10 10.91
CA LEU A 130 -17.31 -0.93 12.03
C LEU A 130 -16.54 0.39 11.93
N ALA A 131 -16.04 0.72 10.74
CA ALA A 131 -15.39 2.00 10.47
C ALA A 131 -16.29 3.18 10.83
N GLU A 132 -17.56 3.10 10.46
CA GLU A 132 -18.56 4.12 10.80
C GLU A 132 -18.76 4.24 12.32
N ALA A 133 -18.91 3.13 13.03
CA ALA A 133 -19.05 3.13 14.49
C ALA A 133 -17.85 3.79 15.17
N GLN A 134 -16.64 3.45 14.74
CA GLN A 134 -15.40 4.04 15.22
C GLN A 134 -15.40 5.54 15.01
N ILE A 135 -15.66 5.97 13.78
CA ILE A 135 -15.70 7.38 13.38
C ILE A 135 -16.72 8.15 14.22
N MET A 136 -17.91 7.59 14.47
CA MET A 136 -18.92 8.26 15.30
C MET A 136 -18.44 8.51 16.73
N MET A 137 -17.76 7.56 17.37
CA MET A 137 -17.23 7.79 18.72
C MET A 137 -16.13 8.84 18.74
N ILE A 138 -15.26 8.79 17.73
CA ILE A 138 -14.18 9.76 17.56
C ILE A 138 -14.77 11.18 17.36
N SER A 139 -15.79 11.28 16.52
CA SER A 139 -16.53 12.52 16.23
C SER A 139 -17.14 13.10 17.47
N ALA A 140 -17.84 12.27 18.25
CA ALA A 140 -18.54 12.70 19.45
C ALA A 140 -17.56 13.26 20.49
N GLY A 141 -16.41 12.61 20.68
CA GLY A 141 -15.32 13.11 21.52
C GLY A 141 -14.77 14.44 21.01
N SER A 142 -14.50 14.56 19.71
CA SER A 142 -13.99 15.80 19.10
C SER A 142 -14.96 16.97 19.21
N ALA A 143 -16.24 16.76 18.92
CA ALA A 143 -17.24 17.83 18.98
C ALA A 143 -17.45 18.33 20.41
N ALA A 144 -17.47 17.42 21.40
CA ALA A 144 -17.54 17.79 22.81
C ALA A 144 -16.28 18.58 23.22
N MET A 145 -15.11 18.16 22.75
CA MET A 145 -13.84 18.82 23.03
C MET A 145 -13.81 20.24 22.47
N ASP A 146 -14.15 20.43 21.20
CA ASP A 146 -14.16 21.76 20.56
C ASP A 146 -15.16 22.70 21.22
N GLY A 147 -16.36 22.22 21.56
CA GLY A 147 -17.35 23.01 22.28
C GLY A 147 -16.85 23.47 23.65
N ASN A 148 -16.12 22.61 24.38
CA ASN A 148 -15.53 22.97 25.65
C ASN A 148 -14.37 23.96 25.49
N VAL A 149 -13.52 23.81 24.48
CA VAL A 149 -12.43 24.76 24.18
C VAL A 149 -13.00 26.13 23.82
N GLU A 150 -14.03 26.19 22.97
CA GLU A 150 -14.71 27.45 22.62
C GLU A 150 -15.34 28.12 23.84
N LYS A 151 -15.98 27.33 24.73
CA LYS A 151 -16.55 27.83 25.98
C LYS A 151 -15.47 28.48 26.87
N VAL A 152 -14.35 27.80 27.10
CA VAL A 152 -13.26 28.33 27.94
C VAL A 152 -12.64 29.60 27.34
N MET A 153 -12.53 29.66 26.00
CA MET A 153 -12.10 30.89 25.32
C MET A 153 -13.10 32.04 25.51
N PHE A 154 -14.40 31.76 25.44
CA PHE A 154 -15.45 32.74 25.67
C PHE A 154 -15.45 33.24 27.12
N ASP A 155 -15.32 32.33 28.08
CA ASP A 155 -15.24 32.67 29.50
C ASP A 155 -14.03 33.58 29.80
N ASN A 156 -12.86 33.29 29.19
CA ASN A 156 -11.70 34.18 29.29
C ASN A 156 -11.92 35.54 28.62
N MET A 157 -12.53 35.59 27.43
CA MET A 157 -12.84 36.85 26.74
C MET A 157 -13.80 37.72 27.55
N ASN A 158 -14.82 37.12 28.19
CA ASN A 158 -15.72 37.84 29.07
C ASN A 158 -14.98 38.40 30.29
N LEU A 159 -14.10 37.60 30.91
CA LEU A 159 -13.28 38.03 32.04
C LEU A 159 -12.38 39.23 31.68
N GLU A 160 -11.75 39.20 30.50
CA GLU A 160 -10.96 40.33 29.97
C GLU A 160 -11.82 41.58 29.71
N SER A 161 -13.06 41.41 29.25
CA SER A 161 -13.97 42.53 28.97
C SER A 161 -14.55 43.19 30.23
N GLU A 162 -14.84 42.41 31.27
CA GLU A 162 -15.44 42.88 32.53
C GLU A 162 -14.47 43.74 33.36
N GLU A 163 -13.16 43.48 33.27
CA GLU A 163 -12.13 44.21 34.02
C GLU A 163 -11.52 45.42 33.28
N GLY A 164 -11.90 45.64 32.01
CA GLY A 164 -11.34 46.69 31.16
C GLY A 164 -9.95 46.37 30.61
N GLU A 165 -9.39 47.27 29.78
CA GLU A 165 -8.16 47.05 28.99
C GLU A 165 -6.90 46.65 29.79
N GLY A 166 -6.94 46.71 31.14
CA GLY A 166 -5.82 46.45 32.03
C GLY A 166 -5.66 45.00 32.52
N TYR A 167 -6.69 44.15 32.48
CA TYR A 167 -6.56 42.77 32.96
C TYR A 167 -6.13 41.83 31.84
N LYS A 168 -4.86 41.40 31.88
CA LYS A 168 -4.32 40.34 31.03
C LYS A 168 -3.55 39.36 31.89
N ASN A 169 -4.14 38.20 32.16
CA ASN A 169 -3.41 37.13 32.81
C ASN A 169 -2.53 36.42 31.77
N GLU A 170 -1.23 36.72 31.77
CA GLU A 170 -0.29 36.13 30.81
C GLU A 170 -0.23 34.61 30.88
N GLU A 171 -0.44 34.01 32.06
CA GLU A 171 -0.39 32.56 32.23
C GLU A 171 -1.60 31.90 31.59
N VAL A 172 -2.81 32.39 31.86
CA VAL A 172 -4.04 31.91 31.20
C VAL A 172 -3.93 32.10 29.69
N GLY A 173 -3.39 33.23 29.23
CA GLY A 173 -3.16 33.49 27.81
C GLY A 173 -2.18 32.50 27.15
N LYS A 174 -1.14 32.05 27.87
CA LYS A 174 -0.22 30.99 27.40
C LYS A 174 -0.91 29.63 27.36
N GLN A 175 -1.64 29.27 28.42
CA GLN A 175 -2.36 28.00 28.52
C GLN A 175 -3.45 27.89 27.45
N LEU A 176 -4.20 28.96 27.16
CA LEU A 176 -5.19 28.99 26.07
C LEU A 176 -4.56 28.79 24.69
N LYS A 177 -3.37 29.39 24.45
CA LYS A 177 -2.62 29.17 23.20
C LYS A 177 -2.18 27.72 23.08
N GLN A 178 -1.69 27.12 24.17
CA GLN A 178 -1.31 25.72 24.20
C GLN A 178 -2.50 24.80 23.97
N LEU A 179 -3.61 25.01 24.69
CA LEU A 179 -4.87 24.27 24.52
C LEU A 179 -5.37 24.34 23.08
N LYS A 180 -5.36 25.53 22.45
CA LYS A 180 -5.74 25.70 21.05
C LYS A 180 -4.83 24.93 20.09
N SER A 181 -3.53 24.91 20.37
CA SER A 181 -2.57 24.12 19.59
C SER A 181 -2.84 22.62 19.74
N ASN A 182 -3.05 22.16 20.97
CA ASN A 182 -3.37 20.76 21.30
C ASN A 182 -4.70 20.33 20.63
N SER A 183 -5.73 21.16 20.69
CA SER A 183 -7.04 20.90 20.03
C SER A 183 -6.87 20.77 18.52
N LYS A 184 -6.05 21.61 17.89
CA LYS A 184 -5.75 21.52 16.46
C LYS A 184 -4.99 20.24 16.10
N GLU A 185 -4.02 19.84 16.92
CA GLU A 185 -3.29 18.58 16.72
C GLU A 185 -4.20 17.36 16.93
N PHE A 186 -5.07 17.41 17.93
CA PHE A 186 -6.08 16.40 18.18
C PHE A 186 -7.04 16.27 16.99
N ALA A 187 -7.60 17.37 16.49
CA ALA A 187 -8.46 17.39 15.31
C ALA A 187 -7.76 16.77 14.08
N LYS A 188 -6.49 17.10 13.85
CA LYS A 188 -5.68 16.48 12.77
C LYS A 188 -5.48 14.98 12.99
N THR A 189 -5.31 14.55 14.24
CA THR A 189 -5.18 13.14 14.59
C THR A 189 -6.48 12.39 14.36
N VAL A 190 -7.61 12.96 14.79
CA VAL A 190 -8.97 12.48 14.52
C VAL A 190 -9.19 12.30 13.02
N GLU A 191 -8.84 13.30 12.22
CA GLU A 191 -8.95 13.27 10.76
C GLU A 191 -8.12 12.13 10.14
N ASN A 192 -6.82 12.07 10.45
CA ASN A 192 -5.93 11.03 9.93
C ASN A 192 -6.36 9.62 10.33
N THR A 193 -6.79 9.45 11.59
CA THR A 193 -7.27 8.17 12.10
C THR A 193 -8.56 7.75 11.40
N SER A 194 -9.51 8.67 11.21
CA SER A 194 -10.78 8.40 10.50
C SER A 194 -10.53 7.99 9.04
N THR A 195 -9.65 8.70 8.34
CA THR A 195 -9.24 8.34 6.97
C THR A 195 -8.58 6.97 6.91
N SER A 196 -7.66 6.68 7.84
CA SER A 196 -7.00 5.37 7.94
C SER A 196 -8.00 4.24 8.17
N ILE A 197 -9.00 4.46 9.03
CA ILE A 197 -10.07 3.51 9.33
C ILE A 197 -10.93 3.23 8.09
N ILE A 198 -11.42 4.26 7.39
CA ILE A 198 -12.20 4.09 6.15
C ILE A 198 -11.37 3.40 5.09
N GLN A 199 -10.11 3.82 4.93
CA GLN A 199 -9.19 3.21 3.96
C GLN A 199 -8.95 1.73 4.25
N GLY A 200 -8.68 1.37 5.51
CA GLY A 200 -8.50 -0.02 5.93
C GLY A 200 -9.76 -0.86 5.71
N ALA A 201 -10.94 -0.32 6.03
CA ALA A 201 -12.22 -0.97 5.77
C ALA A 201 -12.47 -1.18 4.27
N LEU A 202 -12.18 -0.17 3.45
CA LEU A 202 -12.30 -0.25 1.99
C LEU A 202 -11.35 -1.29 1.41
N HIS A 203 -10.08 -1.33 1.86
CA HIS A 203 -9.11 -2.35 1.43
C HIS A 203 -9.60 -3.77 1.72
N LYS A 204 -10.12 -4.00 2.93
CA LYS A 204 -10.68 -5.31 3.31
C LYS A 204 -11.90 -5.68 2.47
N GLN A 205 -12.83 -4.75 2.28
CA GLN A 205 -14.04 -5.00 1.49
C GLN A 205 -13.72 -5.28 0.02
N LEU A 206 -12.79 -4.55 -0.58
CA LEU A 206 -12.35 -4.80 -1.96
C LEU A 206 -11.60 -6.12 -2.08
N GLY A 207 -10.74 -6.46 -1.11
CA GLY A 207 -10.06 -7.76 -1.09
C GLY A 207 -11.02 -8.95 -0.99
N ALA A 208 -12.18 -8.77 -0.36
CA ALA A 208 -13.26 -9.75 -0.29
C ALA A 208 -14.29 -9.64 -1.43
N ALA A 209 -14.11 -8.70 -2.38
CA ALA A 209 -15.04 -8.47 -3.49
C ALA A 209 -14.72 -9.28 -4.75
N GLU A 210 -13.78 -10.24 -4.68
CA GLU A 210 -13.53 -11.16 -5.79
C GLU A 210 -14.83 -11.92 -6.15
N GLY A 211 -15.24 -11.85 -7.42
CA GLY A 211 -16.46 -12.48 -7.92
C GLY A 211 -17.74 -11.66 -7.78
N LYS A 212 -17.71 -10.51 -7.08
CA LYS A 212 -18.84 -9.57 -7.05
C LYS A 212 -19.00 -8.86 -8.40
N SER A 213 -20.21 -8.37 -8.67
CA SER A 213 -20.49 -7.57 -9.86
C SER A 213 -19.78 -6.21 -9.81
N ALA A 214 -19.53 -5.62 -10.98
CA ALA A 214 -18.91 -4.30 -11.08
C ALA A 214 -19.76 -3.22 -10.39
N GLU A 215 -21.09 -3.36 -10.35
CA GLU A 215 -22.02 -2.48 -9.65
C GLU A 215 -21.84 -2.55 -8.14
N GLU A 216 -21.77 -3.75 -7.56
CA GLU A 216 -21.55 -3.92 -6.12
C GLU A 216 -20.19 -3.33 -5.70
N VAL A 217 -19.14 -3.57 -6.50
CA VAL A 217 -17.82 -2.98 -6.26
C VAL A 217 -17.87 -1.45 -6.36
N ALA A 218 -18.58 -0.90 -7.34
CA ALA A 218 -18.75 0.54 -7.46
C ALA A 218 -19.53 1.13 -6.27
N GLN A 219 -20.55 0.43 -5.76
CA GLN A 219 -21.29 0.83 -4.56
C GLN A 219 -20.41 0.82 -3.30
N ILE A 220 -19.54 -0.19 -3.13
CA ILE A 220 -18.56 -0.23 -2.02
C ILE A 220 -17.67 1.02 -2.04
N ILE A 221 -17.15 1.38 -3.22
CA ILE A 221 -16.28 2.56 -3.38
C ILE A 221 -17.05 3.86 -3.14
N GLN A 222 -18.27 3.97 -3.68
CA GLN A 222 -19.11 5.15 -3.49
C GLN A 222 -19.56 5.31 -2.04
N HIS A 223 -19.84 4.22 -1.33
CA HIS A 223 -20.14 4.25 0.09
C HIS A 223 -18.93 4.76 0.89
N ALA A 224 -17.73 4.25 0.64
CA ALA A 224 -16.51 4.74 1.28
C ALA A 224 -16.24 6.23 1.00
N LYS A 225 -16.43 6.67 -0.24
CA LYS A 225 -16.34 8.09 -0.61
C LYS A 225 -17.37 8.94 0.12
N GLY A 226 -18.63 8.49 0.11
CA GLY A 226 -19.72 9.16 0.81
C GLY A 226 -19.44 9.27 2.31
N ARG A 227 -18.72 8.31 2.91
CA ARG A 227 -18.28 8.43 4.31
C ARG A 227 -17.18 9.45 4.52
N MET A 228 -16.19 9.53 3.61
CA MET A 228 -15.17 10.58 3.65
C MET A 228 -15.77 11.99 3.45
N ASP A 229 -16.80 12.11 2.62
CA ASP A 229 -17.49 13.38 2.40
C ASP A 229 -18.45 13.71 3.56
N ALA A 230 -19.13 12.69 4.11
CA ALA A 230 -20.02 12.82 5.26
C ALA A 230 -19.27 12.95 6.58
N THR A 231 -17.95 12.72 6.62
CA THR A 231 -17.08 13.14 7.72
C THR A 231 -16.91 14.67 7.81
N ASP A 232 -17.84 15.46 7.27
CA ASP A 232 -18.34 16.64 7.98
C ASP A 232 -18.98 16.20 9.33
N MET A 233 -18.15 15.62 10.21
CA MET A 233 -18.46 15.09 11.54
C MET A 233 -18.80 16.19 12.54
N SER A 234 -19.06 17.41 12.05
CA SER A 234 -19.10 18.61 12.87
C SER A 234 -20.35 18.71 13.72
N GLY A 235 -21.43 17.98 13.43
CA GLY A 235 -22.67 18.01 14.22
C GLY A 235 -23.26 19.42 14.47
N GLY A 236 -22.75 20.48 13.84
CA GLY A 236 -23.12 21.87 14.16
C GLY A 236 -22.01 22.92 14.16
N THR A 237 -20.72 22.59 14.25
CA THR A 237 -19.65 23.62 14.26
C THR A 237 -18.72 23.51 13.06
N LYS A 238 -18.80 24.49 12.15
CA LYS A 238 -18.01 24.65 10.89
C LYS A 238 -16.47 24.63 11.05
N SER A 239 -15.93 24.26 12.21
CA SER A 239 -14.59 24.57 12.68
C SER A 239 -13.58 23.41 12.55
N VAL A 240 -14.03 22.16 12.42
CA VAL A 240 -13.10 21.04 12.23
C VAL A 240 -12.84 20.86 10.74
N ALA A 241 -11.66 21.29 10.33
CA ALA A 241 -11.05 21.22 9.01
C ALA A 241 -11.86 20.49 7.93
N LYS A 242 -12.25 21.22 6.88
CA LYS A 242 -12.59 20.63 5.59
C LYS A 242 -11.50 19.62 5.23
N VAL A 243 -11.82 18.33 5.31
CA VAL A 243 -11.01 17.17 4.87
C VAL A 243 -10.84 17.16 3.34
N LYS A 244 -10.90 18.33 2.69
CA LYS A 244 -10.93 18.49 1.24
C LYS A 244 -9.68 17.99 0.55
N ASP A 245 -8.59 17.85 1.31
CA ASP A 245 -7.29 17.46 0.76
C ASP A 245 -6.93 16.00 1.05
N GLN A 246 -7.63 15.31 1.96
CA GLN A 246 -7.36 13.89 2.20
C GLN A 246 -8.08 13.02 1.18
N LYS A 247 -7.28 12.25 0.46
CA LYS A 247 -7.73 11.31 -0.57
C LYS A 247 -7.61 9.91 -0.01
N LEU A 248 -8.64 9.08 -0.23
CA LEU A 248 -8.51 7.65 0.03
C LEU A 248 -7.36 7.10 -0.82
N ASP A 249 -6.54 6.25 -0.22
CA ASP A 249 -5.45 5.61 -0.95
C ASP A 249 -5.72 4.10 -1.07
N LEU A 250 -5.89 3.61 -2.30
CA LEU A 250 -6.02 2.19 -2.63
C LEU A 250 -4.67 1.55 -2.96
N SER A 251 -3.56 2.26 -2.85
CA SER A 251 -2.24 1.68 -3.07
C SER A 251 -2.01 0.51 -2.11
N LYS A 252 -1.49 -0.60 -2.65
CA LYS A 252 -1.28 -1.89 -1.95
C LYS A 252 -2.55 -2.67 -1.58
N ALA A 253 -3.75 -2.19 -1.91
CA ALA A 253 -4.97 -2.98 -1.77
C ALA A 253 -4.88 -4.27 -2.62
N ASN A 254 -5.42 -5.38 -2.11
CA ASN A 254 -5.56 -6.59 -2.92
C ASN A 254 -6.78 -6.44 -3.83
N LEU A 255 -6.56 -6.18 -5.11
CA LEU A 255 -7.63 -6.02 -6.11
C LEU A 255 -7.71 -7.19 -7.07
N LYS A 256 -7.02 -8.31 -6.76
CA LYS A 256 -6.99 -9.48 -7.63
C LYS A 256 -8.40 -10.00 -7.90
N GLY A 257 -8.79 -10.02 -9.17
CA GLY A 257 -10.07 -10.58 -9.60
C GLY A 257 -11.30 -9.66 -9.40
N VAL A 258 -11.12 -8.53 -8.71
CA VAL A 258 -12.15 -7.49 -8.48
C VAL A 258 -12.46 -6.77 -9.79
N ASP A 259 -13.73 -6.61 -10.15
CA ASP A 259 -14.14 -5.88 -11.36
C ASP A 259 -14.41 -4.40 -11.06
N LEU A 260 -13.54 -3.52 -11.57
CA LEU A 260 -13.66 -2.07 -11.40
C LEU A 260 -14.30 -1.38 -12.62
N SER A 261 -14.83 -2.12 -13.60
CA SER A 261 -15.26 -1.55 -14.88
C SER A 261 -16.35 -0.46 -14.79
N LYS A 262 -17.10 -0.40 -13.69
CA LYS A 262 -18.13 0.62 -13.42
C LYS A 262 -17.73 1.65 -12.36
N SER A 263 -16.55 1.47 -11.75
CA SER A 263 -16.08 2.29 -10.64
C SER A 263 -15.57 3.66 -11.11
N ASP A 264 -15.85 4.67 -10.30
CA ASP A 264 -15.26 6.00 -10.41
C ASP A 264 -14.30 6.20 -9.24
N LEU A 265 -13.01 6.31 -9.53
CA LEU A 265 -11.94 6.51 -8.55
C LEU A 265 -11.51 7.98 -8.45
N THR A 266 -12.32 8.95 -8.89
CA THR A 266 -12.02 10.38 -8.74
C THR A 266 -11.73 10.70 -7.28
N GLY A 267 -10.60 11.36 -7.00
CA GLY A 267 -10.18 11.69 -5.63
C GLY A 267 -9.60 10.51 -4.83
N ILE A 268 -9.41 9.34 -5.44
CA ILE A 268 -8.75 8.19 -4.82
C ILE A 268 -7.36 8.04 -5.42
N THR A 269 -6.35 8.00 -4.56
CA THR A 269 -4.98 7.66 -4.95
C THR A 269 -4.88 6.16 -5.17
N ILE A 270 -4.26 5.74 -6.27
CA ILE A 270 -4.00 4.32 -6.54
C ILE A 270 -2.74 4.18 -7.38
N ASP A 271 -1.84 3.30 -6.99
CA ASP A 271 -0.65 3.02 -7.80
C ASP A 271 -0.98 2.08 -8.99
N PRO A 272 -0.22 2.17 -10.10
CA PRO A 272 -0.52 1.38 -11.29
C PRO A 272 -0.42 -0.13 -11.07
N ARG A 273 0.46 -0.58 -10.16
CA ARG A 273 0.66 -2.02 -9.88
C ARG A 273 -0.55 -2.59 -9.15
N THR A 274 -1.10 -1.86 -8.18
CA THR A 274 -2.33 -2.25 -7.49
C THR A 274 -3.53 -2.24 -8.45
N LEU A 275 -3.70 -1.17 -9.24
CA LEU A 275 -4.77 -1.10 -10.25
C LEU A 275 -4.69 -2.25 -11.28
N SER A 276 -3.48 -2.67 -11.66
CA SER A 276 -3.29 -3.76 -12.64
C SER A 276 -3.85 -5.11 -12.19
N GLN A 277 -4.07 -5.33 -10.90
CA GLN A 277 -4.63 -6.57 -10.37
C GLN A 277 -6.13 -6.72 -10.66
N ALA A 278 -6.83 -5.60 -10.85
CA ALA A 278 -8.27 -5.56 -11.07
C ALA A 278 -8.66 -5.91 -12.51
N LYS A 279 -9.90 -6.33 -12.72
CA LYS A 279 -10.54 -6.40 -14.03
C LYS A 279 -11.13 -5.04 -14.40
N GLY A 280 -11.34 -4.81 -15.69
CA GLY A 280 -12.02 -3.60 -16.15
C GLY A 280 -11.19 -2.31 -16.08
N VAL A 281 -9.86 -2.40 -15.95
CA VAL A 281 -8.96 -1.23 -15.81
C VAL A 281 -9.18 -0.19 -16.92
N SER A 282 -9.43 -0.63 -18.16
CA SER A 282 -9.70 0.26 -19.30
C SER A 282 -10.99 1.09 -19.16
N GLN A 283 -11.95 0.68 -18.33
CA GLN A 283 -13.24 1.34 -18.14
C GLN A 283 -13.30 2.18 -16.87
N VAL A 284 -12.37 1.99 -15.93
CA VAL A 284 -12.29 2.79 -14.69
C VAL A 284 -12.21 4.28 -15.02
N ARG A 285 -13.01 5.09 -14.30
CA ARG A 285 -13.06 6.56 -14.39
C ARG A 285 -12.31 7.22 -13.23
N GLY A 286 -11.93 8.48 -13.40
CA GLY A 286 -11.32 9.29 -12.34
C GLY A 286 -9.87 8.95 -11.98
N VAL A 287 -9.24 8.05 -12.72
CA VAL A 287 -7.81 7.71 -12.58
C VAL A 287 -7.01 8.53 -13.59
N ASP A 288 -5.83 9.00 -13.17
CA ASP A 288 -4.86 9.63 -14.07
C ASP A 288 -4.59 8.74 -15.30
N PRO A 289 -4.64 9.28 -16.54
CA PRO A 289 -4.41 8.49 -17.75
C PRO A 289 -3.07 7.73 -17.75
N SER A 290 -2.01 8.31 -17.19
CA SER A 290 -0.68 7.71 -17.13
C SER A 290 -0.67 6.51 -16.18
N VAL A 291 -1.32 6.64 -15.02
CA VAL A 291 -1.51 5.53 -14.06
C VAL A 291 -2.30 4.39 -14.69
N LYS A 292 -3.40 4.71 -15.40
CA LYS A 292 -4.24 3.73 -16.10
C LYS A 292 -3.47 3.01 -17.22
N MET A 293 -2.72 3.74 -18.02
CA MET A 293 -1.87 3.16 -19.08
C MET A 293 -0.77 2.26 -18.50
N ALA A 294 -0.11 2.68 -17.42
CA ALA A 294 0.88 1.87 -16.73
C ALA A 294 0.26 0.59 -16.14
N ALA A 295 -0.95 0.67 -15.57
CA ALA A 295 -1.67 -0.49 -15.07
C ALA A 295 -2.01 -1.51 -16.18
N LEU A 296 -2.47 -1.03 -17.35
CA LEU A 296 -2.73 -1.88 -18.52
C LEU A 296 -1.44 -2.55 -19.03
N ALA A 297 -0.32 -1.83 -19.03
CA ALA A 297 0.96 -2.40 -19.41
C ALA A 297 1.43 -3.47 -18.41
N TYR A 298 1.23 -3.29 -17.10
CA TYR A 298 1.46 -4.34 -16.11
C TYR A 298 0.60 -5.60 -16.36
N GLN A 299 -0.68 -5.44 -16.70
CA GLN A 299 -1.54 -6.58 -17.08
C GLN A 299 -1.00 -7.35 -18.28
N ASN A 300 -0.50 -6.64 -19.29
CA ASN A 300 0.10 -7.26 -20.45
C ASN A 300 1.40 -8.00 -20.09
N ILE A 301 2.22 -7.42 -19.20
CA ILE A 301 3.43 -8.09 -18.68
C ILE A 301 3.07 -9.38 -17.96
N ASP A 302 2.08 -9.36 -17.07
CA ASP A 302 1.69 -10.54 -16.30
C ASP A 302 1.08 -11.64 -17.20
N LYS A 303 0.34 -11.26 -18.26
CA LYS A 303 -0.09 -12.20 -19.32
C LYS A 303 1.10 -12.83 -20.05
N MET A 304 2.08 -12.02 -20.47
CA MET A 304 3.28 -12.51 -21.16
C MET A 304 4.12 -13.42 -20.26
N LYS A 305 4.21 -13.15 -18.96
CA LYS A 305 4.86 -14.05 -17.99
C LYS A 305 4.13 -15.38 -17.90
N ALA A 306 2.80 -15.37 -17.82
CA ALA A 306 2.02 -16.61 -17.79
C ALA A 306 2.20 -17.44 -19.07
N GLU A 307 2.30 -16.79 -20.24
CA GLU A 307 2.64 -17.47 -21.50
C GLU A 307 4.07 -18.02 -21.49
N PHE A 308 5.03 -17.24 -21.00
CA PHE A 308 6.42 -17.67 -20.86
C PHE A 308 6.55 -18.90 -19.94
N ASP A 309 5.81 -18.94 -18.83
CA ASP A 309 5.79 -20.08 -17.91
C ASP A 309 5.19 -21.34 -18.56
N LYS A 310 4.17 -21.19 -19.42
CA LYS A 310 3.65 -22.32 -20.23
C LYS A 310 4.71 -22.87 -21.20
N LEU A 311 5.58 -22.03 -21.74
CA LEU A 311 6.68 -22.47 -22.62
C LEU A 311 7.81 -23.22 -21.90
N LYS A 312 7.83 -23.24 -20.56
CA LYS A 312 8.76 -24.11 -19.80
C LYS A 312 8.38 -25.59 -19.95
N ASN A 313 7.07 -25.87 -20.06
CA ASN A 313 6.52 -27.21 -20.27
C ASN A 313 5.51 -27.18 -21.43
N PRO A 314 5.97 -26.99 -22.68
CA PRO A 314 5.08 -26.67 -23.79
C PRO A 314 4.28 -27.89 -24.24
N SER A 315 2.98 -27.70 -24.46
CA SER A 315 2.14 -28.69 -25.13
C SER A 315 2.56 -28.88 -26.59
N ILE A 316 2.06 -29.94 -27.25
CA ILE A 316 2.31 -30.15 -28.69
C ILE A 316 1.86 -28.93 -29.51
N LEU A 317 0.73 -28.30 -29.15
CA LEU A 317 0.23 -27.11 -29.82
C LEU A 317 1.16 -25.90 -29.61
N ASP A 318 1.73 -25.73 -28.42
CA ASP A 318 2.67 -24.64 -28.14
C ASP A 318 3.95 -24.82 -28.95
N ARG A 319 4.44 -26.05 -29.08
CA ARG A 319 5.58 -26.40 -29.93
C ARG A 319 5.33 -26.03 -31.39
N ILE A 320 4.16 -26.39 -31.94
CA ILE A 320 3.80 -26.04 -33.32
C ILE A 320 3.74 -24.52 -33.51
N LYS A 321 3.05 -23.79 -32.63
CA LYS A 321 2.97 -22.32 -32.70
C LYS A 321 4.35 -21.65 -32.61
N SER A 322 5.24 -22.21 -31.81
CA SER A 322 6.59 -21.66 -31.61
C SER A 322 7.49 -21.75 -32.84
N ILE A 323 7.20 -22.64 -33.81
CA ILE A 323 8.01 -22.79 -35.03
C ILE A 323 8.11 -21.46 -35.80
N ILE A 324 7.02 -20.66 -35.83
CA ILE A 324 6.98 -19.34 -36.48
C ILE A 324 8.01 -18.37 -35.87
N HIS A 325 8.39 -18.59 -34.60
CA HIS A 325 9.35 -17.77 -33.88
C HIS A 325 10.74 -18.41 -33.80
N GLY A 326 11.05 -19.43 -34.61
CA GLY A 326 12.32 -20.15 -34.51
C GLY A 326 12.33 -21.23 -33.42
N GLY A 327 11.16 -21.78 -33.09
CA GLY A 327 10.99 -22.80 -32.04
C GLY A 327 10.72 -22.21 -30.66
N ILE A 328 10.73 -23.07 -29.63
CA ILE A 328 10.37 -22.70 -28.25
C ILE A 328 11.30 -21.61 -27.71
N GLU A 329 12.60 -21.71 -27.97
CA GLU A 329 13.57 -20.73 -27.49
C GLU A 329 13.40 -19.36 -28.16
N GLY A 330 13.17 -19.32 -29.47
CA GLY A 330 12.88 -18.05 -30.15
C GLY A 330 11.53 -17.44 -29.75
N ALA A 331 10.52 -18.26 -29.42
CA ALA A 331 9.28 -17.78 -28.82
C ALA A 331 9.48 -17.18 -27.41
N LYS A 332 10.30 -17.82 -26.57
CA LYS A 332 10.70 -17.30 -25.25
C LYS A 332 11.44 -15.97 -25.40
N GLU A 333 12.41 -15.88 -26.30
CA GLU A 333 13.18 -14.67 -26.55
C GLU A 333 12.28 -13.50 -27.01
N ASN A 334 11.35 -13.77 -27.92
CA ASN A 334 10.37 -12.79 -28.38
C ASN A 334 9.48 -12.27 -27.23
N LEU A 335 8.97 -13.16 -26.38
CA LEU A 335 8.19 -12.77 -25.19
C LEU A 335 9.03 -11.92 -24.23
N THR A 336 10.29 -12.30 -23.98
CA THR A 336 11.20 -11.51 -23.15
C THR A 336 11.37 -10.09 -23.70
N LYS A 337 11.64 -9.94 -25.01
CA LYS A 337 11.74 -8.62 -25.67
C LYS A 337 10.47 -7.80 -25.51
N LYS A 338 9.28 -8.41 -25.69
CA LYS A 338 7.99 -7.72 -25.51
C LYS A 338 7.74 -7.31 -24.06
N MET A 339 8.08 -8.17 -23.10
CA MET A 339 7.98 -7.84 -21.67
C MET A 339 8.89 -6.67 -21.31
N ASP A 340 10.13 -6.68 -21.80
CA ASP A 340 11.09 -5.60 -21.53
C ASP A 340 10.64 -4.29 -22.17
N GLN A 341 10.11 -4.33 -23.40
CA GLN A 341 9.50 -3.16 -24.02
C GLN A 341 8.31 -2.62 -23.21
N ALA A 342 7.41 -3.49 -22.75
CA ALA A 342 6.27 -3.07 -21.94
C ALA A 342 6.70 -2.48 -20.58
N LYS A 343 7.72 -3.05 -19.93
CA LYS A 343 8.31 -2.47 -18.69
C LYS A 343 8.88 -1.08 -18.97
N MET A 344 9.53 -0.90 -20.12
CA MET A 344 10.05 0.38 -20.53
C MET A 344 8.95 1.39 -20.81
N ASP A 345 7.83 0.98 -21.40
CA ASP A 345 6.68 1.85 -21.61
C ASP A 345 6.01 2.24 -20.28
N VAL A 346 5.93 1.33 -19.31
CA VAL A 346 5.52 1.68 -17.93
C VAL A 346 6.45 2.74 -17.35
N LEU A 347 7.77 2.55 -17.45
CA LEU A 347 8.74 3.49 -16.90
C LEU A 347 8.61 4.89 -17.50
N LYS A 348 8.33 5.02 -18.81
CA LYS A 348 8.09 6.33 -19.44
C LYS A 348 6.85 7.04 -18.90
N LEU A 349 5.85 6.27 -18.47
CA LEU A 349 4.59 6.79 -17.92
C LEU A 349 4.71 7.12 -16.42
N MET A 350 5.74 6.61 -15.75
CA MET A 350 6.01 6.89 -14.34
C MET A 350 6.80 8.21 -14.20
N ASP A 351 6.72 8.80 -13.01
CA ASP A 351 7.41 10.04 -12.65
C ASP A 351 8.89 10.03 -13.10
N PRO A 352 9.35 11.02 -13.90
CA PRO A 352 10.74 11.14 -14.35
C PRO A 352 11.78 11.04 -13.22
N ALA A 353 11.46 11.52 -12.01
CA ALA A 353 12.36 11.43 -10.86
C ALA A 353 12.60 9.98 -10.40
N LEU A 354 11.55 9.15 -10.46
CA LEU A 354 11.65 7.72 -10.14
C LEU A 354 12.44 6.99 -11.23
N VAL A 355 12.21 7.34 -12.50
CA VAL A 355 12.97 6.79 -13.64
C VAL A 355 14.47 7.06 -13.46
N GLU A 356 14.84 8.29 -13.09
CA GLU A 356 16.24 8.65 -12.85
C GLU A 356 16.84 7.91 -11.65
N THR A 357 16.06 7.72 -10.58
CA THR A 357 16.50 6.95 -9.40
C THR A 357 16.79 5.49 -9.77
N MET A 358 15.88 4.84 -10.51
CA MET A 358 16.11 3.47 -10.99
C MET A 358 17.29 3.41 -11.97
N ARG A 359 17.53 4.46 -12.75
CA ARG A 359 18.65 4.52 -13.70
C ARG A 359 19.98 4.50 -12.95
N LYS A 360 20.10 5.36 -11.92
CA LYS A 360 21.28 5.41 -11.04
C LYS A 360 21.52 4.07 -10.34
N GLN A 361 20.47 3.42 -9.86
CA GLN A 361 20.58 2.10 -9.23
C GLN A 361 21.08 1.03 -10.22
N ASN A 362 20.51 0.97 -11.43
CA ASN A 362 20.97 0.03 -12.46
C ASN A 362 22.43 0.29 -12.86
N LEU A 363 22.83 1.54 -13.02
CA LEU A 363 24.23 1.88 -13.33
C LEU A 363 25.19 1.44 -12.23
N LYS A 364 24.81 1.63 -10.96
CA LYS A 364 25.58 1.14 -9.82
C LYS A 364 25.69 -0.39 -9.83
N SER A 365 24.59 -1.11 -10.06
CA SER A 365 24.61 -2.58 -10.15
C SER A 365 25.47 -3.09 -11.31
N ILE A 366 25.47 -2.39 -12.46
CA ILE A 366 26.36 -2.71 -13.57
C ILE A 366 27.83 -2.56 -13.14
N ASP A 367 28.18 -1.45 -12.48
CA ASP A 367 29.55 -1.21 -12.00
C ASP A 367 29.99 -2.28 -10.99
N ASP A 368 29.14 -2.59 -10.01
CA ASP A 368 29.39 -3.63 -9.00
C ASP A 368 29.61 -5.01 -9.65
N LEU A 369 28.79 -5.39 -10.63
CA LEU A 369 28.92 -6.66 -11.37
C LEU A 369 30.19 -6.67 -12.25
N GLN A 370 30.55 -5.55 -12.87
CA GLN A 370 31.77 -5.44 -13.69
C GLN A 370 33.03 -5.57 -12.83
N ASN A 371 33.03 -4.97 -11.64
CA ASN A 371 34.12 -5.12 -10.67
C ASN A 371 34.27 -6.59 -10.26
N ARG A 372 33.16 -7.26 -9.96
CA ARG A 372 33.13 -8.70 -9.64
C ARG A 372 33.61 -9.58 -10.80
N GLN A 373 33.24 -9.26 -12.04
CA GLN A 373 33.81 -9.93 -13.22
C GLN A 373 35.33 -9.77 -13.31
N GLY A 374 35.86 -8.61 -12.93
CA GLY A 374 37.31 -8.37 -12.86
C GLY A 374 38.02 -9.36 -11.93
N GLU A 375 37.41 -9.67 -10.79
CA GLU A 375 37.93 -10.66 -9.82
C GLU A 375 37.89 -12.09 -10.37
N LEU A 376 36.81 -12.44 -11.09
CA LEU A 376 36.60 -13.77 -11.65
C LEU A 376 37.41 -14.05 -12.94
N LEU A 377 37.85 -13.00 -13.63
CA LEU A 377 38.46 -13.10 -14.97
C LEU A 377 39.67 -14.04 -15.04
N SER A 378 40.47 -14.12 -13.97
CA SER A 378 41.64 -15.01 -13.94
C SER A 378 41.24 -16.49 -13.92
N SER A 379 40.22 -16.84 -13.14
CA SER A 379 39.65 -18.19 -13.07
C SER A 379 38.92 -18.56 -14.36
N GLU A 380 38.20 -17.62 -14.96
CA GLU A 380 37.55 -17.79 -16.27
C GLU A 380 38.56 -18.19 -17.34
N ARG A 381 39.64 -17.41 -17.48
CA ARG A 381 40.71 -17.71 -18.45
C ARG A 381 41.35 -19.09 -18.23
N GLN A 382 41.49 -19.51 -16.98
CA GLN A 382 42.00 -20.85 -16.66
C GLN A 382 41.01 -21.94 -17.07
N TYR A 383 39.71 -21.74 -16.81
CA TYR A 383 38.64 -22.65 -17.23
C TYR A 383 38.62 -22.80 -18.75
N THR A 384 38.50 -21.70 -19.49
CA THR A 384 38.42 -21.72 -20.97
C THR A 384 39.67 -22.34 -21.59
N LYS A 385 40.86 -22.03 -21.07
CA LYS A 385 42.11 -22.63 -21.56
C LYS A 385 42.15 -24.14 -21.33
N ALA A 386 41.74 -24.59 -20.15
CA ALA A 386 41.67 -26.01 -19.83
C ALA A 386 40.64 -26.75 -20.70
N GLU A 387 39.49 -26.12 -20.97
CA GLU A 387 38.46 -26.61 -21.88
C GLU A 387 38.98 -26.75 -23.32
N GLN A 388 39.66 -25.72 -23.86
CA GLN A 388 40.27 -25.76 -25.19
C GLN A 388 41.32 -26.87 -25.31
N GLN A 389 42.13 -27.08 -24.26
CA GLN A 389 43.11 -28.18 -24.22
C GLN A 389 42.42 -29.55 -24.22
N LEU A 390 41.33 -29.69 -23.47
CA LEU A 390 40.54 -30.92 -23.42
C LEU A 390 39.88 -31.22 -24.78
N GLN A 391 39.30 -30.21 -25.42
CA GLN A 391 38.71 -30.34 -26.75
C GLN A 391 39.77 -30.71 -27.81
N SER A 392 40.95 -30.08 -27.77
CA SER A 392 42.06 -30.39 -28.67
C SER A 392 42.57 -31.81 -28.48
N ALA A 393 42.74 -32.25 -27.23
CA ALA A 393 43.11 -33.63 -26.91
C ALA A 393 42.08 -34.64 -27.43
N HIS A 394 40.78 -34.31 -27.32
CA HIS A 394 39.70 -35.14 -27.83
C HIS A 394 39.74 -35.25 -29.36
N VAL A 395 39.94 -34.13 -30.08
CA VAL A 395 40.06 -34.13 -31.54
C VAL A 395 41.27 -34.96 -31.99
N THR A 396 42.45 -34.76 -31.37
CA THR A 396 43.65 -35.55 -31.69
C THR A 396 43.43 -37.04 -31.49
N LYS A 397 42.75 -37.42 -30.41
CA LYS A 397 42.40 -38.81 -30.14
C LYS A 397 41.45 -39.37 -31.20
N VAL A 398 40.39 -38.65 -31.55
CA VAL A 398 39.43 -39.06 -32.59
C VAL A 398 40.09 -39.21 -33.96
N VAL A 399 40.96 -38.27 -34.35
CA VAL A 399 41.68 -38.32 -35.62
C VAL A 399 42.63 -39.52 -35.67
N ALA A 400 43.37 -39.78 -34.59
CA ALA A 400 44.30 -40.88 -34.54
C ALA A 400 43.64 -42.26 -34.38
N GLU A 401 42.40 -42.30 -33.89
CA GLU A 401 41.57 -43.51 -33.86
C GLU A 401 40.78 -43.74 -35.17
N SER A 402 40.86 -42.80 -36.13
CA SER A 402 40.17 -42.91 -37.42
C SER A 402 40.86 -43.91 -38.38
N PRO A 403 40.15 -44.44 -39.40
CA PRO A 403 40.73 -45.38 -40.38
C PRO A 403 41.93 -44.86 -41.17
N PHE A 404 42.10 -43.53 -41.19
CA PHE A 404 43.18 -42.84 -41.90
C PHE A 404 44.26 -42.30 -40.96
N GLY A 405 44.11 -42.48 -39.65
CA GLY A 405 45.10 -42.05 -38.66
C GLY A 405 46.26 -43.04 -38.57
N GLU A 406 47.48 -42.53 -38.39
CA GLU A 406 48.69 -43.35 -38.18
C GLU A 406 48.70 -44.05 -36.80
N GLY A 407 47.65 -43.88 -36.00
CA GLY A 407 47.58 -44.32 -34.61
C GLY A 407 48.45 -43.47 -33.67
N LEU A 408 48.09 -43.43 -32.38
CA LEU A 408 48.92 -42.79 -31.37
C LEU A 408 49.98 -43.75 -30.83
N SER A 409 51.23 -43.30 -30.76
CA SER A 409 52.28 -43.97 -30.01
C SER A 409 51.92 -44.07 -28.52
N SER A 410 52.56 -45.01 -27.83
CA SER A 410 52.35 -45.18 -26.38
C SER A 410 52.72 -43.93 -25.57
N LYS A 411 53.68 -43.13 -26.06
CA LYS A 411 54.08 -41.86 -25.48
C LYS A 411 53.00 -40.79 -25.66
N GLU A 412 52.50 -40.59 -26.88
CA GLU A 412 51.44 -39.62 -27.18
C GLU A 412 50.14 -39.94 -26.42
N ARG A 413 49.78 -41.23 -26.30
CA ARG A 413 48.62 -41.64 -25.47
C ARG A 413 48.79 -41.26 -24.00
N ARG A 414 49.99 -41.37 -23.46
CA ARG A 414 50.29 -40.96 -22.07
C ARG A 414 50.21 -39.44 -21.93
N GLU A 415 50.76 -38.70 -22.87
CA GLU A 415 50.71 -37.23 -22.90
C GLU A 415 49.26 -36.73 -22.98
N LEU A 416 48.44 -37.28 -23.89
CA LEU A 416 47.02 -36.93 -24.00
C LEU A 416 46.25 -37.23 -22.71
N ARG A 417 46.48 -38.38 -22.07
CA ARG A 417 45.86 -38.71 -20.78
C ARG A 417 46.26 -37.73 -19.66
N THR A 418 47.51 -37.29 -19.65
CA THR A 418 47.98 -36.28 -18.70
C THR A 418 47.28 -34.95 -18.94
N ILE A 419 47.20 -34.50 -20.20
CA ILE A 419 46.48 -33.27 -20.59
C ILE A 419 45.02 -33.35 -20.17
N GLU A 420 44.30 -34.44 -20.51
CA GLU A 420 42.90 -34.64 -20.13
C GLU A 420 42.69 -34.57 -18.60
N LYS A 421 43.57 -35.21 -17.82
CA LYS A 421 43.50 -35.23 -16.35
C LYS A 421 43.76 -33.85 -15.75
N GLU A 422 44.77 -33.15 -16.22
CA GLU A 422 45.12 -31.81 -15.75
C GLU A 422 44.05 -30.78 -16.12
N SER A 423 43.55 -30.80 -17.36
CA SER A 423 42.46 -29.94 -17.81
C SER A 423 41.20 -30.15 -16.97
N ARG A 424 40.78 -31.40 -16.73
CA ARG A 424 39.61 -31.68 -15.87
C ARG A 424 39.80 -31.19 -14.44
N LYS A 425 41.00 -31.30 -13.89
CA LYS A 425 41.32 -30.80 -12.53
C LYS A 425 41.22 -29.27 -12.47
N VAL A 426 41.73 -28.57 -13.48
CA VAL A 426 41.61 -27.10 -13.57
C VAL A 426 40.14 -26.71 -13.71
N MET A 427 39.41 -27.29 -14.67
CA MET A 427 37.99 -27.01 -14.88
C MET A 427 37.18 -27.21 -13.60
N SER A 428 37.34 -28.35 -12.91
CA SER A 428 36.63 -28.61 -11.64
C SER A 428 36.96 -27.60 -10.54
N LYS A 429 38.20 -27.06 -10.50
CA LYS A 429 38.59 -26.03 -9.52
C LYS A 429 38.00 -24.66 -9.86
N THR A 430 37.78 -24.36 -11.14
CA THR A 430 37.35 -23.04 -11.62
C THR A 430 35.90 -22.98 -12.10
N GLU A 431 35.17 -24.09 -12.11
CA GLU A 431 33.79 -24.22 -12.59
C GLU A 431 32.83 -23.22 -11.94
N GLY A 432 32.84 -23.11 -10.60
CA GLY A 432 31.98 -22.16 -9.91
C GLY A 432 32.26 -20.69 -10.27
N ALA A 433 33.53 -20.35 -10.52
CA ALA A 433 33.90 -19.00 -10.96
C ALA A 433 33.48 -18.74 -12.41
N HIS A 434 33.53 -19.76 -13.27
CA HIS A 434 33.05 -19.70 -14.65
C HIS A 434 31.53 -19.49 -14.70
N ASP A 435 30.77 -20.32 -13.98
CA ASP A 435 29.31 -20.21 -13.91
C ASP A 435 28.87 -18.84 -13.39
N GLU A 436 29.55 -18.33 -12.36
CA GLU A 436 29.30 -17.01 -11.81
C GLU A 436 29.65 -15.88 -12.79
N TYR A 437 30.75 -16.03 -13.54
CA TYR A 437 31.14 -15.07 -14.57
C TYR A 437 30.09 -14.98 -15.68
N GLN A 438 29.63 -16.12 -16.20
CA GLN A 438 28.59 -16.23 -17.24
C GLN A 438 27.25 -15.65 -16.76
N LYS A 439 26.90 -15.91 -15.50
CA LYS A 439 25.72 -15.32 -14.86
C LYS A 439 25.82 -13.80 -14.77
N ASN A 440 26.95 -13.28 -14.29
CA ASN A 440 27.18 -11.83 -14.17
C ASN A 440 27.15 -11.15 -15.55
N GLU A 441 27.70 -11.80 -16.58
CA GLU A 441 27.68 -11.29 -17.96
C GLU A 441 26.25 -11.15 -18.47
N SER A 442 25.44 -12.19 -18.32
CA SER A 442 24.02 -12.19 -18.69
C SER A 442 23.23 -11.11 -17.94
N GLU A 443 23.52 -10.90 -16.65
CA GLU A 443 22.87 -9.88 -15.83
C GLU A 443 23.27 -8.46 -16.25
N ILE A 444 24.56 -8.20 -16.48
CA ILE A 444 25.07 -6.93 -16.99
C ILE A 444 24.42 -6.61 -18.34
N GLU A 445 24.34 -7.57 -19.26
CA GLU A 445 23.68 -7.35 -20.56
C GLU A 445 22.20 -6.99 -20.40
N SER A 446 21.50 -7.62 -19.46
CA SER A 446 20.10 -7.30 -19.17
C SER A 446 19.95 -5.88 -18.61
N LEU A 447 20.85 -5.45 -17.71
CA LEU A 447 20.84 -4.12 -17.12
C LEU A 447 21.24 -3.04 -18.14
N LYS A 448 22.23 -3.31 -18.99
CA LYS A 448 22.63 -2.43 -20.10
C LYS A 448 21.51 -2.23 -21.11
N ARG A 449 20.77 -3.29 -21.44
CA ARG A 449 19.55 -3.18 -22.26
C ARG A 449 18.54 -2.26 -21.59
N ASN A 450 18.31 -2.39 -20.29
CA ASN A 450 17.40 -1.53 -19.54
C ASN A 450 17.85 -0.06 -19.47
N THR A 451 19.16 0.23 -19.45
CA THR A 451 19.69 1.61 -19.41
C THR A 451 19.79 2.24 -20.79
N SER A 452 20.28 1.51 -21.81
CA SER A 452 20.43 2.01 -23.19
C SER A 452 19.08 2.41 -23.80
N VAL A 453 18.02 1.64 -23.54
CA VAL A 453 16.67 2.02 -23.98
C VAL A 453 16.24 3.36 -23.36
N ARG A 454 16.69 3.71 -22.15
CA ARG A 454 16.37 5.01 -21.52
C ARG A 454 17.08 6.18 -22.21
N GLU A 455 18.33 5.99 -22.64
CA GLU A 455 19.09 7.04 -23.33
C GLU A 455 18.46 7.41 -24.67
N THR A 456 18.02 6.41 -25.45
CA THR A 456 17.34 6.65 -26.73
C THR A 456 16.02 7.42 -26.61
N LEU A 457 15.39 7.41 -25.42
CA LEU A 457 14.15 8.13 -25.14
C LEU A 457 14.42 9.57 -24.71
N GLY A 458 15.43 9.80 -23.86
CA GLY A 458 15.81 11.14 -23.41
C GLY A 458 16.37 12.05 -24.51
N SER A 459 16.97 11.47 -25.57
CA SER A 459 17.53 12.26 -26.68
C SER A 459 16.46 12.79 -27.65
N LYS A 460 15.25 12.21 -27.70
CA LYS A 460 14.21 12.60 -28.67
C LYS A 460 13.36 13.81 -28.24
N GLU A 461 13.29 14.14 -26.95
CA GLU A 461 12.45 15.26 -26.48
C GLU A 461 13.12 16.64 -26.57
N LYS A 462 14.43 16.74 -26.82
CA LYS A 462 15.16 18.03 -26.79
C LYS A 462 15.34 18.75 -28.13
N THR A 463 14.82 18.26 -29.26
CA THR A 463 15.01 18.91 -30.57
C THR A 463 13.76 19.59 -31.14
N GLY A 464 12.65 19.62 -30.39
CA GLY A 464 11.43 20.36 -30.73
C GLY A 464 11.42 21.83 -30.28
N GLN A 465 12.58 22.45 -30.04
CA GLN A 465 12.63 23.90 -29.84
C GLN A 465 12.44 24.54 -31.22
N GLU A 466 11.21 24.97 -31.51
CA GLU A 466 10.87 25.75 -32.70
C GLU A 466 11.88 26.88 -32.87
N VAL A 467 12.71 26.79 -33.91
CA VAL A 467 13.47 27.92 -34.40
C VAL A 467 12.44 29.01 -34.73
N PRO A 468 12.48 30.18 -34.07
CA PRO A 468 11.56 31.25 -34.42
C PRO A 468 11.80 31.59 -35.88
N LYS A 469 10.77 31.44 -36.72
CA LYS A 469 10.77 31.90 -38.10
C LYS A 469 11.14 33.39 -38.09
N VAL A 470 12.39 33.68 -38.45
CA VAL A 470 12.87 35.04 -38.69
C VAL A 470 11.98 35.62 -39.78
N GLY A 471 11.17 36.60 -39.39
CA GLY A 471 10.27 37.31 -40.28
C GLY A 471 11.06 37.94 -41.42
N GLN A 472 10.64 37.65 -42.64
CA GLN A 472 11.00 38.44 -43.81
C GLN A 472 10.49 39.87 -43.59
N SER A 473 11.43 40.80 -43.44
CA SER A 473 11.12 42.22 -43.41
C SER A 473 10.61 42.64 -44.80
N GLN A 474 9.37 43.14 -44.82
CA GLN A 474 8.85 43.92 -45.94
C GLN A 474 9.24 45.38 -45.72
N GLY A 475 9.71 46.04 -46.77
CA GLY A 475 9.49 47.47 -46.96
C GLY A 475 10.74 48.35 -47.03
N ALA A 476 11.20 48.62 -48.26
CA ALA A 476 11.76 49.92 -48.62
C ALA A 476 11.56 50.16 -50.13
N LYS A 477 10.39 50.69 -50.49
CA LYS A 477 10.23 51.46 -51.73
C LYS A 477 10.50 52.92 -51.38
N MET A 478 11.53 53.51 -51.97
CA MET A 478 11.65 54.96 -52.12
C MET A 478 12.26 55.28 -53.48
N LYS A 479 11.54 56.18 -54.19
CA LYS A 479 11.81 56.88 -55.45
C LYS A 479 11.55 56.10 -56.74
#